data_AF-A0A965D2V0-F1
#
_entry.id   AF-A0A965D2V0-F1
#
_cell.length_a   1.000
_cell.length_b   1.000
_cell.length_c   1.000
_cell.angle_alpha   90.00
_cell.angle_beta   90.00
_cell.angle_gamma   90.00
#
_symmetry.space_group_name_H-M   'P 1'
#
loop_
_entity.id
_entity.type
_entity.pdbx_description
1 polymer ?
#
loop_
_entity_poly.entity_id
_entity_poly.type
_entity_poly.pdbx_seq_one_letter_code
_entity_poly.pdbx_strand_id
1 'polypeptide(L)' 'MKKRLIVAITGATGAVYGIGILKQLRAIGGWESHLVLSEAGVLNAWQELGRGPVTALAELPPSI' A
#
# COMPACT_ATOMS: atom_id res chain seq x y z
N MET A 1 -21.32 -3.59 10.10
CA MET A 1 -20.36 -2.48 9.95
C MET A 1 -19.00 -3.03 9.53
N LYS A 2 -18.29 -2.38 8.61
CA LYS A 2 -16.91 -2.76 8.26
C LYS A 2 -15.92 -2.15 9.24
N LYS A 3 -14.88 -2.90 9.62
CA LYS A 3 -13.75 -2.37 10.40
C LYS A 3 -12.86 -1.54 9.48
N ARG A 4 -12.23 -0.48 9.99
CA ARG A 4 -11.46 0.48 9.18
C ARG A 4 -9.99 0.46 9.60
N LEU A 5 -9.07 0.42 8.63
CA LEU A 5 -7.63 0.49 8.86
C LEU A 5 -6.96 1.43 7.84
N ILE A 6 -6.09 2.31 8.31
CA ILE A 6 -5.22 3.14 7.46
C ILE A 6 -3.79 2.63 7.63
N VAL A 7 -3.12 2.34 6.52
CA VAL A 7 -1.71 1.95 6.48
C VAL A 7 -0.93 3.07 5.83
N ALA A 8 0.01 3.67 6.56
CA ALA A 8 0.89 4.71 6.04
C ALA A 8 2.32 4.17 5.88
N ILE A 9 2.93 4.35 4.70
CA ILE A 9 4.33 4.00 4.43
C ILE A 9 5.09 5.29 4.11
N THR A 10 6.09 5.61 4.94
CA THR A 10 6.75 6.92 4.95
C THR A 10 8.14 6.94 4.31
N GLY A 11 8.59 5.84 3.70
CA GLY A 11 9.95 5.73 3.11
C GLY A 11 10.94 4.94 3.97
N ALA A 12 10.45 4.16 4.94
CA ALA A 12 11.24 3.10 5.58
C ALA A 12 11.30 1.85 4.68
N THR A 13 12.26 0.97 4.95
CA THR A 13 12.31 -0.35 4.32
C THR A 13 11.14 -1.22 4.80
N GLY A 14 10.73 -2.20 3.98
CA GLY A 14 9.68 -3.15 4.33
C GLY A 14 8.28 -2.76 3.84
N ALA A 15 8.18 -2.11 2.69
CA ALA A 15 6.89 -1.81 2.04
C ALA A 15 6.06 -3.08 1.77
N VAL A 16 6.73 -4.23 1.66
CA VAL A 16 6.12 -5.55 1.51
C VAL A 16 5.12 -5.87 2.61
N TYR A 17 5.38 -5.44 3.84
CA TYR A 17 4.52 -5.74 4.98
C TYR A 17 3.23 -4.92 4.93
N GLY A 18 3.33 -3.63 4.61
CA GLY A 18 2.18 -2.75 4.43
C GLY A 18 1.30 -3.20 3.26
N ILE A 19 1.89 -3.62 2.14
CA ILE A 19 1.14 -4.18 1.00
C ILE A 19 0.55 -5.56 1.34
N GLY A 20 1.29 -6.38 2.07
CA GLY A 20 0.87 -7.71 2.51
C GLY A 20 -0.39 -7.66 3.38
N ILE A 21 -0.42 -6.78 4.38
CA ILE A 21 -1.59 -6.66 5.27
C ILE A 21 -2.83 -6.21 4.49
N LEU A 22 -2.69 -5.29 3.53
CA LEU A 22 -3.80 -4.84 2.69
C LEU A 22 -4.35 -5.98 1.81
N LYS A 23 -3.49 -6.82 1.25
CA LYS A 23 -3.91 -8.02 0.50
C LYS A 23 -4.68 -8.99 1.39
N GLN A 24 -4.19 -9.23 2.61
CA GLN A 24 -4.87 -10.12 3.57
C GLN A 24 -6.23 -9.57 4.01
N LEU A 25 -6.32 -8.26 4.31
CA LEU A 25 -7.58 -7.63 4.69
C LEU A 25 -8.61 -7.67 3.57
N ARG A 26 -8.17 -7.52 2.31
CA ARG A 26 -9.03 -7.70 1.13
C ARG A 26 -9.55 -9.14 1.03
N ALA A 27 -8.69 -10.13 1.25
CA ALA A 27 -9.06 -11.55 1.18
C ALA A 27 -10.00 -12.00 2.30
N ILE A 28 -9.77 -11.54 3.54
CA ILE A 28 -10.60 -11.85 4.70
C ILE A 28 -11.99 -11.20 4.58
N GLY A 29 -12.08 -10.02 3.97
CA GLY A 29 -13.31 -9.26 3.86
C GLY A 29 -13.74 -8.63 5.20
N GLY A 30 -14.82 -7.84 5.18
CA GLY A 30 -15.30 -7.12 6.37
C GLY A 30 -14.46 -5.91 6.79
N TRP A 31 -13.42 -5.59 6.02
CA TRP A 31 -12.55 -4.44 6.22
C TRP A 31 -12.69 -3.40 5.10
N GLU A 32 -12.54 -2.14 5.49
CA GLU A 32 -12.24 -1.01 4.62
C GLU A 32 -10.81 -0.58 4.95
N SER A 33 -9.92 -0.66 3.97
CA SER A 33 -8.49 -0.39 4.17
C SER A 33 -8.01 0.65 3.18
N HIS A 34 -7.23 1.62 3.66
CA HIS A 34 -6.66 2.70 2.86
C HIS A 34 -5.14 2.71 2.98
N LEU A 35 -4.46 2.90 1.84
CA LEU A 35 -3.01 3.03 1.78
C LEU A 35 -2.65 4.51 1.56
N VAL A 36 -1.75 5.03 2.39
CA VAL A 36 -1.15 6.36 2.24
C VAL A 36 0.36 6.18 2.03
N LEU A 37 0.89 6.72 0.95
CA LEU A 37 2.31 6.65 0.62
C LEU A 37 2.88 8.08 0.53
N SER A 38 4.06 8.30 1.11
CA SER A 38 4.89 9.45 0.73
C SER A 38 5.57 9.18 -0.62
N GLU A 39 6.10 10.23 -1.28
CA GLU A 39 6.91 10.04 -2.50
C GLU A 39 8.09 9.08 -2.27
N ALA A 40 8.81 9.24 -1.16
CA ALA A 40 9.87 8.32 -0.75
C ALA A 40 9.33 6.90 -0.49
N GLY A 41 8.13 6.77 0.06
CA GLY A 41 7.44 5.49 0.22
C GLY A 41 7.11 4.81 -1.10
N VAL A 42 6.68 5.57 -2.12
CA VAL A 42 6.45 5.04 -3.48
C VAL A 42 7.76 4.55 -4.09
N LEU A 43 8.81 5.35 -4.05
CA LEU A 43 10.11 5.01 -4.62
C LEU A 43 10.68 3.74 -3.98
N ASN A 44 10.68 3.66 -2.65
CA ASN A 44 11.19 2.49 -1.94
C ASN A 44 10.34 1.25 -2.22
N ALA A 45 9.00 1.40 -2.25
CA ALA A 45 8.12 0.29 -2.58
C ALA A 45 8.37 -0.25 -3.99
N TRP A 46 8.67 0.61 -4.97
CA TRP A 46 9.06 0.17 -6.31
C TRP A 46 10.42 -0.53 -6.34
N GLN A 47 11.40 -0.03 -5.60
CA GLN A 47 12.71 -0.65 -5.51
C GLN A 47 12.62 -2.05 -4.87
N GLU A 48 11.78 -2.21 -3.85
CA GLU A 48 11.61 -3.48 -3.13
C GLU A 48 10.70 -4.48 -3.86
N LEU A 49 9.66 -4.02 -4.56
CA LEU A 49 8.55 -4.89 -5.01
C LEU A 49 8.26 -4.80 -6.51
N GLY A 50 8.95 -3.91 -7.23
CA GLY A 50 8.57 -3.52 -8.59
C GLY A 50 7.31 -2.65 -8.62
N ARG A 51 6.98 -2.11 -9.81
CA ARG A 51 5.87 -1.15 -9.97
C ARG A 51 4.49 -1.78 -9.77
N GLY A 52 4.31 -3.03 -10.22
CA GLY A 52 2.99 -3.70 -10.28
C GLY A 52 2.20 -3.76 -8.97
N PRO A 53 2.80 -4.24 -7.85
CA PRO A 53 2.10 -4.30 -6.56
C PRO A 53 1.66 -2.94 -6.03
N VAL A 54 2.44 -1.89 -6.30
CA VAL A 54 2.16 -0.52 -5.86
C VAL A 54 1.03 0.09 -6.71
N THR A 55 1.11 -0.04 -8.03
CA THR A 55 0.07 0.45 -8.96
C THR A 55 -1.28 -0.25 -8.78
N ALA A 56 -1.29 -1.50 -8.33
CA ALA A 56 -2.54 -2.25 -8.08
C ALA A 56 -3.28 -1.81 -6.80
N LEU A 57 -2.61 -1.06 -5.93
CA LEU A 57 -3.14 -0.64 -4.62
C LEU A 57 -3.26 0.87 -4.47
N ALA A 58 -2.72 1.64 -5.42
CA ALA A 58 -2.72 3.08 -5.39
C ALA A 58 -3.40 3.66 -6.63
N GLU A 59 -4.28 4.62 -6.42
CA GLU A 59 -4.60 5.61 -7.44
C GLU A 59 -3.45 6.61 -7.46
N LEU A 60 -2.42 6.32 -8.26
CA LEU A 60 -1.25 7.18 -8.39
C LEU A 60 -1.58 8.39 -9.26
N PRO A 61 -1.09 9.60 -8.92
CA PRO A 61 -1.17 10.72 -9.83
C PRO A 61 -0.38 10.41 -11.12
N PRO A 62 -0.80 10.95 -12.28
CA PRO A 62 -0.24 10.61 -13.60
C PRO A 62 1.24 10.96 -13.80
N SER A 63 1.84 11.68 -12.85
CA SER A 63 3.23 12.17 -12.91
C SER A 63 4.26 11.28 -12.19
N ILE A 64 3.85 10.14 -11.63
CA ILE A 64 4.73 9.18 -10.94
C ILE A 64 4.87 7.88 -11.75
#